data_AF-A0A0L8MG46-F1
#
_entry.id   AF-A0A0L8MG46-F1
#
_cell.length_a   1.000
_cell.length_b   1.000
_cell.length_c   1.000
_cell.angle_alpha   90.00
_cell.angle_beta   90.00
_cell.angle_gamma   90.00
#
_symmetry.space_group_name_H-M   'P 1'
#
loop_
_entity.id
_entity.type
_entity.pdbx_description
1 polymer ?
#
loop_
_entity_poly.entity_id
_entity_poly.type
_entity_poly.pdbx_seq_one_letter_code
_entity_poly.pdbx_strand_id
1 'polypeptide(L)'
;MTEFSFTCTGVRADAYAAGPTLVFRLRITAAGGARVHAIALRCQIRIEPARRSYGPAEAEGLADLFGERSRWGNTLQPVQFAQVSVMVPSFTGETETDLVVPCTYDMDIAATRYFQALTEGEVPLLMLFSGTAFTGDAGFHVEPVPWDREAAYRMPAAVWREMVEQHFPGCGWLRLPRDTMDELLAFRSRHALASWEATVRALLDAAAPPQPPPPAGPAPGAGRPVAILPSLIGRTAP
;
A
#
# COMPACT_ATOMS: atom_id res chain seq x y z
N MET A 1 27.53 19.09 25.22
CA MET A 1 26.95 18.13 24.26
C MET A 1 26.38 18.93 23.11
N THR A 2 26.62 18.49 21.89
CA THR A 2 26.05 19.14 20.70
C THR A 2 24.55 18.89 20.69
N GLU A 3 23.76 19.96 20.59
CA GLU A 3 22.32 19.81 20.49
C GLU A 3 21.93 19.57 19.04
N PHE A 4 21.50 18.34 18.74
CA PHE A 4 21.00 17.97 17.43
C PHE A 4 19.49 18.18 17.33
N SER A 5 19.05 18.65 16.16
CA SER A 5 17.63 18.63 15.76
C SER A 5 17.49 17.98 14.40
N PHE A 6 16.36 17.31 14.19
CA PHE A 6 16.06 16.54 12.99
C PHE A 6 14.70 16.96 12.46
N THR A 7 14.59 17.15 11.14
CA THR A 7 13.32 17.49 10.50
C THR A 7 13.24 16.79 9.16
N CYS A 8 12.19 16.00 8.94
CA CYS A 8 11.91 15.49 7.61
C CYS A 8 11.24 16.59 6.78
N THR A 9 11.86 16.96 5.66
CA THR A 9 11.42 18.08 4.81
C THR A 9 10.67 17.62 3.58
N GLY A 10 10.73 16.33 3.24
CA GLY A 10 10.10 15.79 2.05
C GLY A 10 10.23 14.29 1.92
N VAL A 11 9.44 13.73 1.00
CA VAL A 11 9.47 12.33 0.61
C VAL A 11 9.19 12.22 -0.88
N ARG A 12 9.81 11.25 -1.55
CA ARG A 12 9.52 10.91 -2.94
C ARG A 12 9.67 9.41 -3.17
N ALA A 13 9.01 8.90 -4.20
CA ALA A 13 9.36 7.60 -4.77
C ALA A 13 10.71 7.70 -5.50
N ASP A 14 11.52 6.65 -5.43
CA ASP A 14 12.71 6.54 -6.27
C ASP A 14 12.38 5.95 -7.64
N ALA A 15 12.46 6.78 -8.67
CA ALA A 15 12.19 6.41 -10.06
C ALA A 15 13.17 5.36 -10.62
N TYR A 16 14.35 5.21 -10.02
CA TYR A 16 15.44 4.39 -10.55
C TYR A 16 15.82 3.22 -9.64
N ALA A 17 15.09 3.03 -8.54
CA ALA A 17 15.33 1.89 -7.66
C ALA A 17 14.95 0.57 -8.34
N ALA A 18 15.65 -0.51 -7.97
CA ALA A 18 15.36 -1.85 -8.48
C ALA A 18 14.03 -2.44 -7.95
N GLY A 19 13.46 -1.81 -6.93
CA GLY A 19 12.19 -2.18 -6.32
C GLY A 19 11.62 -1.00 -5.53
N PRO A 20 10.38 -1.13 -5.01
CA PRO A 20 9.70 -0.05 -4.31
C PRO A 20 10.59 0.58 -3.25
N THR A 21 10.86 1.88 -3.39
CA THR A 21 11.76 2.61 -2.48
C THR A 21 11.25 4.03 -2.29
N LEU A 22 11.14 4.45 -1.03
CA LEU A 22 10.91 5.83 -0.65
C LEU A 22 12.23 6.50 -0.28
N VAL A 23 12.37 7.77 -0.64
CA VAL A 23 13.50 8.60 -0.23
C VAL A 23 12.99 9.77 0.58
N PHE A 24 13.28 9.77 1.87
CA PHE A 24 12.94 10.88 2.77
C PHE A 24 14.11 11.86 2.84
N ARG A 25 13.83 13.15 2.70
CA ARG A 25 14.82 14.20 2.92
C ARG A 25 14.84 14.55 4.40
N LEU A 26 16.01 14.43 5.02
CA LEU A 26 16.24 14.73 6.42
C LEU A 26 17.18 15.94 6.54
N ARG A 27 16.66 17.01 7.14
CA ARG A 27 17.46 18.14 7.63
C ARG A 27 17.97 17.85 9.03
N ILE A 28 19.24 18.13 9.25
CA ILE A 28 19.92 17.93 10.53
C ILE A 28 20.60 19.25 10.90
N THR A 29 20.34 19.74 12.11
CA THR A 29 21.04 20.91 12.66
C THR A 29 21.84 20.52 13.88
N ALA A 30 22.98 21.18 14.08
CA ALA A 30 23.84 21.04 15.24
C ALA A 30 24.09 22.43 15.86
N ALA A 31 23.55 22.67 17.05
CA ALA A 31 23.77 23.93 17.75
C ALA A 31 25.15 23.97 18.44
N GLY A 32 25.67 25.17 18.68
CA GLY A 32 26.92 25.38 19.42
C GLY A 32 28.17 25.60 18.54
N GLY A 33 28.03 25.62 17.22
CA GLY A 33 29.10 26.03 16.28
C GLY A 33 30.23 25.02 16.08
N ALA A 34 30.32 23.99 16.92
CA ALA A 34 31.30 22.92 16.78
C ALA A 34 31.13 22.21 15.43
N ARG A 35 32.25 21.88 14.78
CA ARG A 35 32.23 21.08 13.56
C ARG A 35 31.73 19.66 13.86
N VAL A 36 30.78 19.19 13.06
CA VAL A 36 30.40 17.77 13.01
C VAL A 36 31.24 17.11 11.93
N HIS A 37 32.03 16.11 12.29
CA HIS A 37 32.84 15.35 11.35
C HIS A 37 32.03 14.26 10.65
N ALA A 38 31.17 13.58 11.39
CA ALA A 38 30.24 12.57 10.86
C ALA A 38 29.16 12.24 11.89
N ILE A 39 28.06 11.66 11.42
CA ILE A 39 27.07 11.00 12.29
C ILE A 39 26.78 9.62 11.73
N ALA A 40 26.98 8.58 12.54
CA ALA A 40 26.46 7.25 12.28
C ALA A 40 25.02 7.19 12.81
N LEU A 41 24.06 7.54 11.94
CA LEU A 41 22.66 7.73 12.32
C LEU A 41 21.83 6.49 11.98
N ARG A 42 20.99 6.08 12.94
CA ARG A 42 19.92 5.11 12.75
C ARG A 42 18.59 5.83 12.87
N CYS A 43 17.67 5.54 11.96
CA CYS A 43 16.33 6.07 11.95
C CYS A 43 15.33 4.92 11.93
N GLN A 44 14.50 4.83 12.96
CA GLN A 44 13.33 3.95 13.00
C GLN A 44 12.09 4.77 12.64
N ILE A 45 11.31 4.29 11.69
CA ILE A 45 10.10 4.94 11.20
C ILE A 45 8.89 4.11 11.62
N ARG A 46 7.95 4.76 12.30
CA ARG A 46 6.67 4.18 12.71
C ARG A 46 5.53 4.96 12.08
N ILE A 47 4.46 4.26 11.76
CA ILE A 47 3.17 4.88 11.45
C ILE A 47 2.45 5.10 12.80
N GLU A 48 1.79 6.24 12.96
CA GLU A 48 0.95 6.55 14.13
C GLU A 48 -0.54 6.63 13.72
N PRO A 49 -1.24 5.50 13.52
CA PRO A 49 -2.60 5.49 12.98
C PRO A 49 -3.59 6.40 13.71
N ALA A 50 -3.46 6.54 15.04
CA ALA A 50 -4.33 7.38 15.87
C ALA A 50 -4.21 8.89 15.58
N ARG A 51 -3.19 9.34 14.85
CA ARG A 51 -2.94 10.75 14.53
C ARG A 51 -3.68 11.23 13.28
N ARG A 52 -4.50 10.41 12.63
CA ARG A 52 -5.36 10.81 11.50
C ARG A 52 -6.79 10.28 11.68
N SER A 53 -7.73 10.92 11.00
CA SER A 53 -9.08 10.41 10.81
C SER A 53 -9.14 9.45 9.62
N TYR A 54 -10.19 8.63 9.60
CA TYR A 54 -10.45 7.65 8.53
C TYR A 54 -11.89 7.72 8.07
N GLY A 55 -12.07 7.67 6.74
CA GLY A 55 -13.39 7.52 6.13
C GLY A 55 -14.02 6.14 6.38
N PRO A 56 -15.27 5.90 5.97
CA PRO A 56 -15.92 4.59 6.11
C PRO A 56 -15.16 3.46 5.37
N ALA A 57 -14.81 3.69 4.10
CA ALA A 57 -14.10 2.69 3.29
C ALA A 57 -12.70 2.36 3.84
N GLU A 58 -11.94 3.37 4.27
CA GLU A 58 -10.64 3.16 4.90
C GLU A 58 -10.79 2.37 6.22
N ALA A 59 -11.85 2.65 7.00
CA ALA A 59 -12.09 1.94 8.25
C ALA A 59 -12.43 0.46 8.03
N GLU A 60 -13.17 0.12 6.96
CA GLU A 60 -13.43 -1.26 6.55
C GLU A 60 -12.12 -1.96 6.15
N GLY A 61 -11.28 -1.33 5.32
CA GLY A 61 -9.99 -1.89 4.90
C GLY A 61 -8.99 -2.08 6.06
N LEU A 62 -9.14 -1.33 7.15
CA LEU A 62 -8.30 -1.43 8.35
C LEU A 62 -8.82 -2.42 9.39
N ALA A 63 -9.99 -3.03 9.18
CA ALA A 63 -10.60 -3.96 10.14
C ALA A 63 -9.69 -5.17 10.44
N ASP A 64 -8.95 -5.66 9.46
CA ASP A 64 -8.02 -6.78 9.65
C ASP A 64 -6.83 -6.44 10.56
N LEU A 65 -6.46 -5.14 10.65
CA LEU A 65 -5.33 -4.67 11.45
C LEU A 65 -5.76 -4.25 12.86
N PHE A 66 -6.88 -3.53 12.97
CA PHE A 66 -7.27 -2.86 14.20
C PHE A 66 -8.65 -3.29 14.71
N GLY A 67 -9.34 -4.19 14.01
CA GLY A 67 -10.71 -4.59 14.30
C GLY A 67 -11.73 -3.49 14.01
N GLU A 68 -12.96 -3.71 14.48
CA GLU A 68 -14.07 -2.77 14.34
C GLU A 68 -13.74 -1.38 14.90
N ARG A 69 -14.26 -0.34 14.24
CA ARG A 69 -14.05 1.07 14.61
C ARG A 69 -14.41 1.40 16.05
N SER A 70 -15.39 0.71 16.64
CA SER A 70 -15.78 0.85 18.05
C SER A 70 -14.65 0.52 19.04
N ARG A 71 -13.65 -0.27 18.62
CA ARG A 71 -12.53 -0.74 19.46
C ARG A 71 -11.27 0.12 19.32
N TRP A 72 -11.26 1.05 18.38
CA TRP A 72 -10.07 1.81 17.97
C TRP A 72 -9.43 2.66 19.08
N GLY A 73 -10.18 3.01 20.13
CA GLY A 73 -9.62 3.65 21.31
C GLY A 73 -8.47 2.87 21.94
N ASN A 74 -8.46 1.53 21.79
CA ASN A 74 -7.43 0.66 22.35
C ASN A 74 -6.59 -0.07 21.28
N THR A 75 -7.11 -0.21 20.05
CA THR A 75 -6.47 -1.05 19.03
C THR A 75 -5.65 -0.30 17.99
N LEU A 76 -5.80 1.02 17.84
CA LEU A 76 -5.00 1.85 16.92
C LEU A 76 -3.57 2.07 17.44
N GLN A 77 -2.81 0.98 17.54
CA GLN A 77 -1.44 0.99 17.99
C GLN A 77 -0.46 1.41 16.87
N PRO A 78 0.69 2.02 17.20
CA PRO A 78 1.72 2.32 16.22
C PRO A 78 2.19 1.09 15.44
N VAL A 79 2.36 1.23 14.13
CA VAL A 79 2.82 0.15 13.25
C VAL A 79 4.27 0.42 12.85
N GLN A 80 5.15 -0.56 13.02
CA GLN A 80 6.53 -0.46 12.57
C GLN A 80 6.58 -0.45 11.04
N PHE A 81 7.25 0.55 10.46
CA PHE A 81 7.36 0.67 9.02
C PHE A 81 8.75 0.28 8.52
N ALA A 82 9.79 0.96 9.01
CA ALA A 82 11.15 0.72 8.54
C ALA A 82 12.20 1.05 9.59
N GLN A 83 13.38 0.47 9.43
CA GLN A 83 14.58 0.87 10.16
C GLN A 83 15.73 1.00 9.17
N VAL A 84 16.32 2.19 9.10
CA VAL A 84 17.41 2.50 8.16
C VAL A 84 18.59 3.12 8.88
N SER A 85 19.77 2.99 8.29
CA SER A 85 21.01 3.60 8.80
C SER A 85 21.62 4.46 7.71
N VAL A 86 22.16 5.63 8.08
CA VAL A 86 22.83 6.55 7.17
C VAL A 86 24.09 7.10 7.82
N MET A 87 25.15 7.19 7.04
CA MET A 87 26.34 7.95 7.43
C MET A 87 26.16 9.39 6.95
N VAL A 88 25.99 10.31 7.89
CA VAL A 88 25.91 11.75 7.60
C VAL A 88 27.32 12.30 7.46
N PRO A 89 27.69 12.91 6.31
CA PRO A 89 28.99 13.54 6.12
C PRO A 89 29.22 14.74 7.04
N SER A 90 30.44 15.29 7.02
CA SER A 90 30.79 16.44 7.85
C SER A 90 29.97 17.69 7.50
N PHE A 91 29.59 18.46 8.52
CA PHE A 91 28.92 19.74 8.35
C PHE A 91 29.14 20.65 9.58
N THR A 92 28.79 21.93 9.44
CA THR A 92 28.75 22.90 10.52
C THR A 92 27.42 23.63 10.46
N GLY A 93 26.71 23.71 11.59
CA GLY A 93 25.40 24.34 11.67
C GLY A 93 24.27 23.46 11.14
N GLU A 94 24.24 23.19 9.84
CA GLU A 94 23.15 22.46 9.17
C GLU A 94 23.65 21.59 8.00
N THR A 95 22.94 20.48 7.75
CA THR A 95 23.06 19.69 6.53
C THR A 95 21.73 19.04 6.16
N GLU A 96 21.64 18.55 4.92
CA GLU A 96 20.55 17.70 4.46
C GLU A 96 21.11 16.36 3.94
N THR A 97 20.42 15.26 4.23
CA THR A 97 20.77 13.92 3.76
C THR A 97 19.52 13.15 3.36
N ASP A 98 19.70 12.16 2.49
CA ASP A 98 18.63 11.27 2.05
C ASP A 98 18.59 10.00 2.91
N LEU A 99 17.40 9.67 3.43
CA LEU A 99 17.10 8.38 4.01
C LEU A 99 16.42 7.52 2.95
N VAL A 100 17.18 6.61 2.37
CA VAL A 100 16.66 5.62 1.41
C VAL A 100 16.00 4.48 2.17
N VAL A 101 14.71 4.28 1.93
CA VAL A 101 13.87 3.29 2.62
C VAL A 101 13.34 2.30 1.59
N PRO A 102 14.01 1.15 1.41
CA PRO A 102 13.47 0.05 0.62
C PRO A 102 12.15 -0.43 1.23
N CYS A 103 11.16 -0.57 0.38
CA CYS A 103 9.80 -0.93 0.74
C CYS A 103 9.43 -2.28 0.09
N THR A 104 8.41 -2.92 0.65
CA THR A 104 7.84 -4.17 0.14
C THR A 104 6.39 -3.94 -0.24
N TYR A 105 5.93 -4.64 -1.28
CA TYR A 105 4.52 -4.71 -1.66
C TYR A 105 3.87 -6.03 -1.19
N ASP A 106 4.44 -6.67 -0.18
CA ASP A 106 3.82 -7.82 0.47
C ASP A 106 2.58 -7.39 1.26
N MET A 107 1.42 -7.77 0.75
CA MET A 107 0.11 -7.47 1.32
C MET A 107 -0.16 -8.18 2.65
N ASP A 108 0.73 -9.03 3.16
CA ASP A 108 0.61 -9.60 4.50
C ASP A 108 1.28 -8.76 5.59
N ILE A 109 2.11 -7.79 5.22
CA ILE A 109 2.80 -6.93 6.18
C ILE A 109 1.86 -5.81 6.65
N ALA A 110 1.79 -5.61 7.96
CA ALA A 110 0.88 -4.64 8.58
C ALA A 110 1.02 -3.22 8.02
N ALA A 111 2.24 -2.74 7.80
CA ALA A 111 2.48 -1.43 7.20
C ALA A 111 1.92 -1.35 5.76
N THR A 112 2.16 -2.36 4.92
CA THR A 112 1.64 -2.43 3.55
C THR A 112 0.11 -2.46 3.54
N ARG A 113 -0.50 -3.31 4.38
CA ARG A 113 -1.97 -3.37 4.54
C ARG A 113 -2.54 -2.02 4.97
N TYR A 114 -1.87 -1.36 5.92
CA TYR A 114 -2.26 -0.04 6.36
C TYR A 114 -2.26 0.95 5.20
N PHE A 115 -1.17 1.05 4.44
CA PHE A 115 -1.08 1.95 3.29
C PHE A 115 -2.10 1.62 2.19
N GLN A 116 -2.34 0.34 1.94
CA GLN A 116 -3.30 -0.12 0.93
C GLN A 116 -4.74 0.31 1.27
N ALA A 117 -5.10 0.30 2.56
CA ALA A 117 -6.43 0.70 2.99
C ALA A 117 -6.71 2.21 2.82
N LEU A 118 -5.68 3.02 2.60
CA LEU A 118 -5.82 4.47 2.49
C LEU A 118 -6.16 4.88 1.07
N THR A 119 -7.21 5.69 0.93
CA THR A 119 -7.64 6.23 -0.35
C THR A 119 -7.04 7.61 -0.60
N GLU A 120 -6.83 8.40 0.45
CA GLU A 120 -6.35 9.78 0.32
C GLU A 120 -5.70 10.30 1.62
N GLY A 121 -5.26 11.56 1.55
CA GLY A 121 -4.69 12.29 2.67
C GLY A 121 -3.27 11.85 3.02
N GLU A 122 -2.94 12.01 4.30
CA GLU A 122 -1.58 11.93 4.81
C GLU A 122 -1.42 10.76 5.77
N VAL A 123 -0.25 10.13 5.74
CA VAL A 123 0.17 9.11 6.70
C VAL A 123 1.01 9.76 7.79
N PRO A 124 0.56 9.74 9.05
CA PRO A 124 1.36 10.19 10.17
C PRO A 124 2.52 9.24 10.42
N LEU A 125 3.73 9.72 10.20
CA LEU A 125 4.97 9.03 10.50
C LEU A 125 5.66 9.68 11.69
N LEU A 126 6.29 8.85 12.51
CA LEU A 126 7.20 9.26 13.57
C LEU A 126 8.57 8.62 13.31
N MET A 127 9.57 9.48 13.13
CA MET A 127 10.97 9.11 12.94
C MET A 127 11.70 9.24 14.26
N LEU A 128 12.26 8.14 14.75
CA LEU A 128 13.02 8.06 15.98
C LEU A 128 14.51 7.90 15.64
N PHE A 129 15.34 8.77 16.21
CA PHE A 129 16.75 8.81 15.90
C PHE A 129 17.60 8.21 17.03
N SER A 130 18.63 7.48 16.65
CA SER A 130 19.69 7.02 17.56
C SER A 130 21.00 6.92 16.81
N GLY A 131 22.12 6.89 17.51
CA GLY A 131 23.41 6.79 16.83
C GLY A 131 24.55 7.43 17.60
N THR A 132 25.62 7.74 16.86
CA THR A 132 26.85 8.33 17.40
C THR A 132 27.29 9.48 16.52
N ALA A 133 27.53 10.63 17.14
CA ALA A 133 28.08 11.82 16.50
C ALA A 133 29.56 11.95 16.83
N PHE A 134 30.33 12.36 15.83
CA PHE A 134 31.75 12.68 15.92
C PHE A 134 31.90 14.18 15.70
N THR A 135 32.28 14.93 16.72
CA THR A 135 32.29 16.41 16.73
C THR A 135 33.62 16.97 17.24
N GLY A 136 33.89 18.25 17.01
CA GLY A 136 35.04 18.96 17.59
C GLY A 136 35.85 19.79 16.61
N ASP A 137 36.50 20.84 17.12
CA ASP A 137 37.25 21.80 16.27
C ASP A 137 38.76 21.49 16.20
N ALA A 138 39.31 20.85 17.24
CA ALA A 138 40.74 20.51 17.36
C ALA A 138 41.00 19.02 17.64
N GLY A 139 39.99 18.16 17.48
CA GLY A 139 40.04 16.72 17.76
C GLY A 139 38.65 16.08 17.70
N PHE A 140 38.56 14.76 17.94
CA PHE A 140 37.29 14.03 17.94
C PHE A 140 36.72 13.91 19.36
N HIS A 141 35.54 14.47 19.54
CA HIS A 141 34.61 14.15 20.61
C HIS A 141 33.57 13.16 20.06
N VAL A 142 33.32 12.11 20.83
CA VAL A 142 32.34 11.07 20.49
C VAL A 142 31.20 11.16 21.47
N GLU A 143 29.99 11.40 20.99
CA GLU A 143 28.80 11.50 21.82
C GLU A 143 27.61 10.76 21.20
N PRO A 144 26.70 10.17 22.00
CA PRO A 144 25.49 9.57 21.47
C PRO A 144 24.54 10.64 20.94
N VAL A 145 23.81 10.32 19.87
CA VAL A 145 22.65 11.12 19.45
C VAL A 145 21.58 10.98 20.54
N PRO A 146 21.07 12.09 21.10
CA PRO A 146 20.04 12.03 22.13
C PRO A 146 18.78 11.30 21.63
N TRP A 147 18.31 10.32 22.41
CA TRP A 147 17.19 9.45 22.05
C TRP A 147 15.82 10.15 22.13
N ASP A 148 15.76 11.31 22.80
CA ASP A 148 14.57 12.17 22.91
C ASP A 148 14.31 12.97 21.62
N ARG A 149 15.20 12.87 20.62
CA ARG A 149 15.04 13.56 19.34
C ARG A 149 14.25 12.68 18.38
N GLU A 150 13.08 13.18 18.02
CA GLU A 150 12.17 12.59 17.05
C GLU A 150 11.70 13.64 16.04
N ALA A 151 11.24 13.18 14.88
CA ALA A 151 10.60 14.02 13.89
C ALA A 151 9.25 13.42 13.47
N ALA A 152 8.19 14.18 13.66
CA ALA A 152 6.90 13.85 13.07
C ALA A 152 6.87 14.30 11.59
N TYR A 153 6.30 13.48 10.73
CA TYR A 153 6.15 13.80 9.31
C TYR A 153 4.80 13.29 8.78
N ARG A 154 4.13 14.11 7.98
CA ARG A 154 2.88 13.75 7.30
C ARG A 154 3.25 13.42 5.87
N MET A 155 3.29 12.12 5.56
CA MET A 155 3.65 11.63 4.24
C MET A 155 2.40 11.53 3.36
N PRO A 156 2.36 12.11 2.15
CA PRO A 156 1.19 11.98 1.31
C PRO A 156 0.97 10.53 0.90
N ALA A 157 -0.23 10.00 1.11
CA ALA A 157 -0.57 8.62 0.74
C ALA A 157 -0.41 8.39 -0.78
N ALA A 158 -0.50 9.46 -1.58
CA ALA A 158 -0.23 9.43 -3.00
C ALA A 158 1.20 8.96 -3.34
N VAL A 159 2.22 9.37 -2.57
CA VAL A 159 3.62 8.99 -2.84
C VAL A 159 3.82 7.48 -2.70
N TRP A 160 3.15 6.86 -1.74
CA TRP A 160 3.16 5.40 -1.61
C TRP A 160 2.53 4.72 -2.82
N ARG A 161 1.37 5.20 -3.28
CA ARG A 161 0.70 4.62 -4.46
C ARG A 161 1.51 4.80 -5.73
N GLU A 162 2.10 5.97 -5.93
CA GLU A 162 2.99 6.24 -7.07
C GLU A 162 4.18 5.27 -7.06
N MET A 163 4.81 5.06 -5.90
CA MET A 163 5.89 4.09 -5.75
C MET A 163 5.44 2.66 -6.09
N VAL A 164 4.27 2.23 -5.62
CA VAL A 164 3.74 0.89 -5.92
C VAL A 164 3.42 0.77 -7.41
N GLU A 165 2.67 1.71 -7.99
CA GLU A 165 2.24 1.69 -9.39
C GLU A 165 3.44 1.71 -10.35
N GLN A 166 4.52 2.42 -10.00
CA GLN A 166 5.76 2.41 -10.78
C GLN A 166 6.37 1.01 -10.92
N HIS A 167 6.24 0.16 -9.89
CA HIS A 167 6.86 -1.16 -9.85
C HIS A 167 5.89 -2.31 -10.16
N PHE A 168 4.59 -2.10 -9.93
CA PHE A 168 3.52 -3.09 -10.09
C PHE A 168 2.30 -2.46 -10.79
N PRO A 169 2.45 -1.97 -12.03
CA PRO A 169 1.41 -1.18 -12.69
C PRO A 169 0.14 -2.01 -12.91
N GLY A 170 -0.98 -1.59 -12.30
CA GLY A 170 -2.25 -2.30 -12.34
C GLY A 170 -2.23 -3.74 -11.80
N CYS A 171 -1.18 -4.12 -11.07
CA CYS A 171 -0.95 -5.48 -10.60
C CYS A 171 -1.13 -5.60 -9.07
N GLY A 172 -1.68 -6.72 -8.62
CA GLY A 172 -1.68 -7.13 -7.21
C GLY A 172 -0.53 -8.09 -6.88
N TRP A 173 -0.33 -8.37 -5.60
CA TRP A 173 0.61 -9.38 -5.10
C TRP A 173 -0.14 -10.53 -4.42
N LEU A 174 0.27 -11.77 -4.71
CA LEU A 174 -0.28 -12.96 -4.06
C LEU A 174 0.86 -13.85 -3.55
N ARG A 175 0.90 -14.06 -2.24
CA ARG A 175 1.84 -14.96 -1.58
C ARG A 175 1.18 -16.32 -1.35
N LEU A 176 1.85 -17.39 -1.76
CA LEU A 176 1.39 -18.77 -1.55
C LEU A 176 2.47 -19.59 -0.81
N PRO A 177 2.08 -20.59 0.00
CA PRO A 177 3.03 -21.60 0.48
C PRO A 177 3.75 -22.30 -0.68
N ARG A 178 4.96 -22.78 -0.44
CA ARG A 178 5.81 -23.38 -1.48
C ARG A 178 5.10 -24.54 -2.19
N ASP A 179 4.53 -25.47 -1.43
CA ASP A 179 3.89 -26.65 -2.00
C ASP A 179 2.69 -26.26 -2.89
N THR A 180 1.90 -25.27 -2.47
CA THR A 180 0.80 -24.72 -3.28
C THR A 180 1.29 -24.02 -4.55
N MET A 181 2.42 -23.31 -4.47
CA MET A 181 3.04 -22.69 -5.65
C MET A 181 3.55 -23.75 -6.64
N ASP A 182 4.13 -24.84 -6.15
CA ASP A 182 4.60 -25.96 -6.98
C ASP A 182 3.42 -26.67 -7.67
N GLU A 183 2.32 -26.87 -6.97
CA GLU A 183 1.07 -27.39 -7.56
C GLU A 183 0.52 -26.45 -8.65
N LEU A 184 0.54 -25.14 -8.42
CA LEU A 184 0.09 -24.14 -9.37
C LEU A 184 0.99 -24.09 -10.62
N LEU A 185 2.31 -24.19 -10.44
CA LEU A 185 3.29 -24.32 -11.54
C LEU A 185 3.06 -25.60 -12.34
N ALA A 186 2.84 -26.73 -11.65
CA ALA A 186 2.56 -28.00 -12.30
C ALA A 186 1.23 -27.95 -13.09
N PHE A 187 0.19 -27.31 -12.54
CA PHE A 187 -1.07 -27.08 -13.25
C PHE A 187 -0.85 -26.25 -14.51
N ARG A 188 -0.12 -25.12 -14.42
CA ARG A 188 0.21 -24.26 -15.57
C ARG A 188 0.93 -25.04 -16.67
N SER A 189 1.89 -25.88 -16.29
CA SER A 189 2.67 -26.72 -17.20
C SER A 189 1.79 -27.77 -17.90
N ARG A 190 0.97 -28.52 -17.16
CA ARG A 190 0.07 -29.55 -17.71
C ARG A 190 -0.92 -29.00 -18.73
N HIS A 191 -1.37 -27.76 -18.55
CA HIS A 191 -2.33 -27.09 -19.43
C HIS A 191 -1.66 -26.18 -20.47
N ALA A 192 -0.32 -26.17 -20.54
CA ALA A 192 0.47 -25.35 -21.46
C ALA A 192 0.07 -23.85 -21.46
N LEU A 193 -0.23 -23.28 -20.29
CA LEU A 193 -0.75 -21.91 -20.18
C LEU A 193 0.38 -20.88 -20.23
N ALA A 194 0.22 -19.89 -21.14
CA ALA A 194 1.27 -18.94 -21.50
C ALA A 194 1.59 -17.91 -20.41
N SER A 195 0.66 -17.60 -19.51
CA SER A 195 0.84 -16.58 -18.47
C SER A 195 0.22 -16.99 -17.14
N TRP A 196 0.62 -16.32 -16.06
CA TRP A 196 -0.02 -16.48 -14.75
C TRP A 196 -1.48 -16.03 -14.77
N GLU A 197 -1.81 -14.98 -15.51
CA GLU A 197 -3.18 -14.55 -15.71
C GLU A 197 -4.03 -15.65 -16.36
N ALA A 198 -3.52 -16.31 -17.41
CA ALA A 198 -4.22 -17.43 -18.04
C ALA A 198 -4.42 -18.61 -17.08
N THR A 199 -3.41 -18.90 -16.24
CA THR A 199 -3.52 -19.90 -15.16
C THR A 199 -4.65 -19.58 -14.18
N VAL A 200 -4.68 -18.35 -13.67
CA VAL A 200 -5.71 -17.93 -12.72
C VAL A 200 -7.09 -17.90 -13.37
N ARG A 201 -7.23 -17.39 -14.59
CA ARG A 201 -8.50 -17.40 -15.34
C ARG A 201 -9.02 -18.82 -15.55
N ALA A 202 -8.17 -19.77 -15.96
CA ALA A 202 -8.57 -21.17 -16.13
C ALA A 202 -9.07 -21.80 -14.82
N LEU A 203 -8.44 -21.49 -13.69
CA LEU A 203 -8.90 -21.97 -12.38
C LEU A 203 -10.23 -21.32 -11.97
N LEU A 204 -10.40 -20.02 -12.20
CA LEU A 204 -11.64 -19.30 -11.90
C LEU A 204 -12.81 -19.80 -12.76
N ASP A 205 -12.59 -20.01 -14.05
CA ASP A 205 -13.59 -20.54 -14.98
C ASP A 205 -14.01 -21.97 -14.59
N ALA A 206 -13.06 -22.80 -14.16
CA ALA A 206 -13.34 -24.15 -13.67
C ALA A 206 -14.10 -24.18 -12.34
N ALA A 207 -13.92 -23.15 -11.49
CA ALA A 207 -14.60 -23.01 -10.22
C ALA A 207 -15.97 -22.31 -10.33
N ALA A 208 -16.29 -21.71 -11.48
CA ALA A 208 -17.54 -20.99 -11.68
C ALA A 208 -18.74 -21.95 -11.56
N PRO A 209 -19.80 -21.58 -10.82
CA PRO A 209 -21.01 -22.40 -10.74
C PRO A 209 -21.65 -22.52 -12.14
N PRO A 210 -22.32 -23.65 -12.44
CA PRO A 210 -23.00 -23.82 -13.72
C PRO A 210 -24.02 -22.69 -13.91
N GLN A 211 -23.94 -22.01 -15.06
CA GLN A 211 -24.86 -20.94 -15.38
C GLN A 211 -26.29 -21.51 -15.43
N PRO A 212 -27.27 -20.93 -14.72
CA PRO A 212 -28.64 -21.41 -14.79
C PRO A 212 -29.12 -21.34 -16.25
N PRO A 213 -29.87 -22.35 -16.72
CA PRO A 213 -30.33 -22.38 -18.10
C PRO A 213 -31.10 -21.09 -18.41
N PRO A 214 -30.98 -20.55 -19.64
CA PRO A 214 -31.72 -19.37 -20.03
C PRO A 214 -33.22 -19.61 -19.78
N PRO A 215 -33.98 -18.59 -19.34
CA PRO A 215 -35.40 -18.73 -19.11
C PRO A 215 -36.05 -19.28 -20.38
N ALA A 216 -36.81 -20.36 -20.24
CA ALA A 216 -37.52 -20.97 -21.35
C ALA A 216 -38.33 -19.87 -22.06
N GLY A 217 -38.00 -19.63 -23.34
CA GLY A 217 -38.75 -18.70 -24.17
C GLY A 217 -40.24 -19.09 -24.16
N PRO A 218 -41.15 -18.11 -24.32
CA PRO A 218 -42.58 -18.39 -24.28
C PRO A 218 -42.91 -19.52 -25.26
N ALA A 219 -43.60 -20.55 -24.74
CA ALA A 219 -44.01 -21.70 -25.52
C ALA A 219 -44.77 -21.24 -26.79
N PRO A 220 -44.51 -21.85 -27.96
CA PRO A 220 -45.24 -21.49 -29.17
C PRO A 220 -46.73 -21.64 -28.92
N GLY A 221 -47.45 -20.53 -29.13
CA GLY A 221 -48.79 -20.30 -28.62
C GLY A 221 -49.79 -21.42 -28.92
N ALA A 222 -50.58 -21.74 -27.89
CA ALA A 222 -51.86 -22.43 -28.05
C ALA A 222 -52.69 -21.72 -29.14
N GLY A 223 -53.20 -22.51 -30.08
CA GLY A 223 -53.87 -22.03 -31.29
C GLY A 223 -54.96 -20.99 -31.01
N ARG A 224 -54.97 -19.93 -31.82
CA ARG A 224 -56.11 -19.01 -31.90
C ARG A 224 -57.36 -19.79 -32.31
N PRO A 225 -58.51 -19.61 -31.64
CA PRO A 225 -59.76 -20.16 -32.15
C PRO A 225 -60.11 -19.45 -33.47
N VAL A 226 -60.41 -20.25 -34.49
CA VAL A 226 -60.90 -19.78 -35.79
C VAL A 226 -62.28 -19.15 -35.56
N ALA A 227 -62.38 -17.84 -35.83
CA ALA A 227 -63.67 -17.15 -35.86
C ALA A 227 -64.43 -17.57 -37.12
N ILE A 228 -65.57 -18.24 -36.93
CA ILE A 228 -66.51 -18.57 -38.00
C ILE A 228 -67.27 -17.28 -38.35
N LEU A 229 -67.07 -16.79 -39.58
CA LEU A 229 -67.85 -15.71 -40.18
C LEU A 229 -69.25 -16.22 -40.59
N PRO A 230 -70.36 -15.55 -40.24
CA PRO A 230 -71.68 -15.92 -40.75
C PRO A 230 -71.84 -15.51 -42.22
N SER A 231 -72.35 -16.43 -43.04
CA SER A 231 -72.63 -16.18 -44.47
C SER A 231 -73.85 -15.27 -44.63
N LEU A 232 -73.66 -14.12 -45.26
CA LEU A 232 -74.73 -13.31 -45.83
C LEU A 232 -75.10 -13.85 -47.21
N ILE A 233 -76.15 -14.66 -47.28
CA ILE A 233 -76.86 -14.92 -48.55
C ILE A 233 -77.96 -13.87 -48.65
N GLY A 234 -77.73 -12.87 -49.48
CA GLY A 234 -78.78 -11.99 -49.99
C GLY A 234 -79.44 -12.60 -51.23
N ARG A 235 -80.78 -12.49 -51.30
CA ARG A 235 -81.61 -12.56 -52.52
C ARG A 235 -82.95 -11.86 -52.22
N THR A 236 -83.12 -10.61 -52.70
CA THR A 236 -84.04 -10.15 -53.79
C THR A 236 -85.54 -10.36 -53.50
N ALA A 237 -86.32 -9.31 -53.17
CA ALA A 237 -87.02 -8.32 -54.04
C ALA A 237 -88.39 -8.84 -54.58
N PRO A 238 -89.37 -8.01 -54.99
CA PRO A 238 -89.45 -6.54 -55.04
C PRO A 238 -90.41 -5.91 -54.01
#